data_AF-A0A178VMH9-F1
#
_entry.id   AF-A0A178VMH9-F1
#
_cell.length_a   1.000
_cell.length_b   1.000
_cell.length_c   1.000
_cell.angle_alpha   90.00
_cell.angle_beta   90.00
_cell.angle_gamma   90.00
#
_symmetry.space_group_name_H-M   'P 1'
#
loop_
_entity.id
_entity.type
_entity.pdbx_description
1 polymer ?
#
loop_
_entity_poly.entity_id
_entity_poly.type
_entity_poly.pdbx_seq_one_letter_code
_entity_poly.pdbx_strand_id
1 'polypeptide(L)'
;MSATQTQTHGPHSLAFRVMRLCKPSFHVDPPLRIDPFDLLAGEDFSDDPSSASLFRRHVSSADAVDSDLSYRNRFLLNHPTDPIGLSGLLLLPQSFGAIYLGETFCSYISVNNSSTSEVRDVTIKAEIQTERQRILLLDTSKSPVESIRTGGRYDFIVEHDVKELGAHTLVCSALYNDADGERKYLPQFFKFVVANPLSVRTKVRVVKVGSRISTSLFIPPCH
;
A
#
# COMPACT_ATOMS: atom_id res chain seq x y z
N MET A 1 24.25 24.26 32.02
CA MET A 1 25.19 23.99 30.91
C MET A 1 24.89 22.60 30.40
N SER A 2 23.96 22.48 29.46
CA SER A 2 23.57 21.19 28.87
C SER A 2 24.49 20.93 27.69
N ALA A 3 25.33 19.90 27.80
CA ALA A 3 26.22 19.49 26.73
C ALA A 3 25.40 18.93 25.56
N THR A 4 25.28 19.71 24.50
CA THR A 4 24.86 19.22 23.18
C THR A 4 25.99 18.34 22.65
N GLN A 5 25.89 17.03 22.81
CA GLN A 5 26.79 16.09 22.15
C GLN A 5 26.45 16.07 20.66
N THR A 6 27.05 16.98 19.90
CA THR A 6 27.17 16.84 18.45
C THR A 6 28.16 15.70 18.19
N GLN A 7 27.66 14.47 18.01
CA GLN A 7 28.46 13.39 17.45
C GLN A 7 28.83 13.80 16.02
N THR A 8 30.12 14.09 15.86
CA THR A 8 30.78 14.29 14.58
C THR A 8 30.75 12.96 13.82
N HIS A 9 29.75 12.77 12.97
CA HIS A 9 29.75 11.65 12.02
C HIS A 9 30.88 11.88 11.02
N GLY A 10 32.00 11.18 11.20
CA GLY A 10 32.98 11.00 10.13
C GLY A 10 32.34 10.24 8.96
N PRO A 11 32.94 10.28 7.75
CA PRO A 11 32.40 9.54 6.61
C PRO A 11 32.31 8.04 6.94
N HIS A 12 31.11 7.49 6.85
CA HIS A 12 30.86 6.06 7.04
C HIS A 12 30.95 5.32 5.70
N SER A 13 31.58 4.15 5.71
CA SER A 13 31.70 3.28 4.53
C SER A 13 30.37 2.61 4.16
N LEU A 14 29.53 2.35 5.18
CA LEU A 14 28.20 1.77 5.03
C LEU A 14 27.10 2.83 5.07
N ALA A 15 25.98 2.55 4.42
CA ALA A 15 24.75 3.33 4.50
C ALA A 15 23.52 2.41 4.47
N PHE A 16 22.47 2.75 5.23
CA PHE A 16 21.20 2.03 5.14
C PHE A 16 20.26 2.71 4.16
N ARG A 17 19.64 1.91 3.29
CA ARG A 17 18.51 2.29 2.45
C ARG A 17 17.30 1.49 2.88
N VAL A 18 16.22 2.20 3.21
CA VAL A 18 15.01 1.60 3.74
C VAL A 18 13.84 1.91 2.82
N MET A 19 13.10 0.87 2.45
CA MET A 19 11.90 0.99 1.64
C MET A 19 10.77 0.22 2.31
N ARG A 20 9.64 0.90 2.54
CA ARG A 20 8.41 0.21 2.95
C ARG A 20 7.91 -0.63 1.78
N LEU A 21 7.53 -1.87 2.06
CA LEU A 21 6.88 -2.77 1.11
C LEU A 21 5.37 -2.70 1.32
N CYS A 22 4.62 -2.48 0.24
CA CYS A 22 3.16 -2.56 0.24
C CYS A 22 2.73 -3.74 -0.63
N LYS A 23 1.75 -4.53 -0.18
CA LYS A 23 1.14 -5.55 -1.04
C LYS A 23 0.39 -4.84 -2.18
N PRO A 24 0.53 -5.27 -3.44
CA PRO A 24 -0.23 -4.70 -4.55
C PRO A 24 -1.73 -4.92 -4.31
N SER A 25 -2.56 -3.93 -4.62
CA SER A 25 -4.01 -4.03 -4.57
C SER A 25 -4.58 -4.05 -5.99
N PHE A 26 -5.57 -4.89 -6.23
CA PHE A 26 -6.29 -4.87 -7.49
C PHE A 26 -7.32 -3.74 -7.50
N HIS A 27 -7.46 -3.09 -8.65
CA HIS A 27 -8.61 -2.22 -8.89
C HIS A 27 -9.87 -3.08 -8.98
N VAL A 28 -10.74 -2.99 -7.97
CA VAL A 28 -12.08 -3.55 -8.06
C VAL A 28 -12.94 -2.48 -8.74
N ASP A 29 -13.10 -2.58 -10.07
CA ASP A 29 -14.20 -1.85 -10.70
C ASP A 29 -15.50 -2.59 -10.36
N PRO A 30 -16.54 -1.92 -9.82
CA PRO A 30 -17.86 -2.52 -9.86
C PRO A 30 -18.18 -2.71 -11.34
N PRO A 31 -18.37 -3.94 -11.84
CA PRO A 31 -18.63 -4.14 -13.25
C PRO A 31 -19.92 -3.40 -13.59
N LEU A 32 -19.81 -2.33 -14.38
CA LEU A 32 -20.96 -1.78 -15.08
C LEU A 32 -21.37 -2.86 -16.07
N ARG A 33 -22.30 -3.72 -15.66
CA ARG A 33 -22.92 -4.74 -16.50
C ARG A 33 -23.90 -4.07 -17.45
N ILE A 34 -23.38 -3.20 -18.30
CA ILE A 34 -24.13 -2.59 -19.37
C ILE A 34 -23.88 -3.47 -20.59
N ASP A 35 -24.92 -4.16 -21.03
CA ASP A 35 -24.87 -4.84 -22.33
C ASP A 35 -24.78 -3.73 -23.39
N PRO A 36 -23.86 -3.80 -24.38
CA PRO A 36 -23.84 -2.85 -25.49
C PRO A 36 -25.22 -2.68 -26.15
N PHE A 37 -26.07 -3.72 -26.11
CA PHE A 37 -27.46 -3.64 -26.54
C PHE A 37 -28.30 -2.68 -25.68
N ASP A 38 -28.06 -2.55 -24.37
CA ASP A 38 -28.77 -1.58 -23.51
C ASP A 38 -28.40 -0.12 -23.83
N LEU A 39 -27.21 0.13 -24.40
CA LEU A 39 -26.78 1.48 -24.81
C LEU A 39 -27.28 1.88 -26.20
N LEU A 40 -27.52 0.89 -27.06
CA LEU A 40 -27.84 1.08 -28.48
C LEU A 40 -29.31 0.81 -28.81
N ALA A 41 -29.95 -0.12 -28.09
CA ALA A 41 -31.35 -0.46 -28.21
C ALA A 41 -32.07 0.06 -26.96
N GLY A 42 -32.70 1.23 -27.10
CA GLY A 42 -33.73 1.65 -26.14
C GLY A 42 -34.85 0.60 -26.08
N GLU A 43 -35.58 0.56 -24.96
CA GLU A 43 -36.55 -0.50 -24.63
C GLU A 43 -37.60 -0.77 -25.74
N ASP A 44 -37.78 0.17 -26.67
CA ASP A 44 -38.69 0.14 -27.82
C ASP A 44 -38.28 -0.81 -28.97
N PHE A 45 -37.04 -1.33 -28.99
CA PHE A 45 -36.58 -2.27 -30.04
C PHE A 45 -36.94 -3.74 -29.74
N SER A 46 -37.32 -4.04 -28.50
CA SER A 46 -37.61 -5.41 -28.06
C SER A 46 -39.01 -5.91 -28.49
N ASP A 47 -39.92 -5.00 -28.84
CA ASP A 47 -41.31 -5.32 -29.18
C ASP A 47 -41.52 -5.71 -30.66
N ASP A 48 -40.54 -5.50 -31.55
CA ASP A 48 -40.68 -5.82 -32.97
C ASP A 48 -39.58 -6.79 -33.48
N PRO A 49 -39.91 -8.06 -33.78
CA PRO A 49 -38.93 -9.11 -34.14
C PRO A 49 -38.12 -8.81 -35.41
N SER A 50 -38.60 -7.92 -36.28
CA SER A 50 -37.89 -7.45 -37.48
C SER A 50 -36.66 -6.62 -37.13
N SER A 51 -36.78 -5.70 -36.18
CA SER A 51 -35.75 -4.70 -35.86
C SER A 51 -34.55 -5.34 -35.14
N ALA A 52 -34.81 -6.28 -34.23
CA ALA A 52 -33.81 -7.09 -33.55
C ALA A 52 -32.92 -7.88 -34.53
N SER A 53 -33.50 -8.37 -35.64
CA SER A 53 -32.78 -9.15 -36.65
C SER A 53 -31.81 -8.30 -37.50
N LEU A 54 -32.16 -7.04 -37.77
CA LEU A 54 -31.33 -6.11 -38.53
C LEU A 54 -30.13 -5.62 -37.69
N PHE A 55 -30.36 -5.32 -36.42
CA PHE A 55 -29.29 -4.92 -35.51
C PHE A 55 -28.30 -6.09 -35.28
N ARG A 56 -28.81 -7.32 -35.15
CA ARG A 56 -28.01 -8.56 -35.13
C ARG A 56 -27.04 -8.68 -36.30
N ARG A 57 -27.47 -8.25 -37.48
CA ARG A 57 -26.67 -8.33 -38.71
C ARG A 57 -25.58 -7.27 -38.79
N HIS A 58 -25.76 -6.14 -38.10
CA HIS A 58 -24.76 -5.07 -38.06
C HIS A 58 -23.69 -5.27 -36.98
N VAL A 59 -24.00 -5.97 -35.89
CA VAL A 59 -23.06 -6.18 -34.76
C VAL A 59 -22.29 -7.52 -34.84
N SER A 60 -22.65 -8.40 -35.77
CA SER A 60 -22.07 -9.76 -35.92
C SER A 60 -20.63 -9.83 -36.45
N SER A 61 -19.85 -8.74 -36.36
CA SER A 61 -18.41 -8.76 -36.62
C SER A 61 -17.54 -8.98 -35.36
N ALA A 62 -18.15 -9.16 -34.19
CA ALA A 62 -17.44 -9.55 -32.98
C ALA A 62 -17.82 -10.99 -32.60
N ASP A 63 -16.88 -11.91 -32.79
CA ASP A 63 -17.00 -13.30 -32.36
C ASP A 63 -17.43 -13.39 -30.88
N ALA A 64 -18.43 -14.24 -30.62
CA ALA A 64 -18.94 -14.65 -29.30
C ALA A 64 -19.97 -13.75 -28.59
N VAL A 65 -21.09 -13.43 -29.24
CA VAL A 65 -22.31 -13.00 -28.50
C VAL A 65 -23.31 -14.16 -28.46
N ASP A 66 -23.57 -14.63 -27.24
CA ASP A 66 -24.54 -15.68 -26.91
C ASP A 66 -25.92 -15.37 -27.54
N SER A 67 -26.54 -16.40 -28.13
CA SER A 67 -27.70 -16.26 -29.03
C SER A 67 -29.01 -15.97 -28.29
N ASP A 68 -28.98 -15.94 -26.96
CA ASP A 68 -30.15 -15.82 -26.10
C ASP A 68 -30.35 -14.36 -25.68
N LEU A 69 -31.33 -13.71 -26.31
CA LEU A 69 -31.77 -12.34 -25.99
C LEU A 69 -32.60 -12.28 -24.71
N SER A 70 -32.84 -13.41 -24.05
CA SER A 70 -33.53 -13.42 -22.77
C SER A 70 -32.58 -12.99 -21.65
N TYR A 71 -33.09 -12.23 -20.69
CA TYR A 71 -32.37 -11.86 -19.46
C TYR A 71 -31.89 -13.09 -18.63
N ARG A 72 -32.19 -14.33 -19.04
CA ARG A 72 -31.96 -15.57 -18.30
C ARG A 72 -30.52 -16.07 -18.29
N ASN A 73 -29.66 -15.65 -19.22
CA ASN A 73 -28.26 -16.11 -19.21
C ASN A 73 -27.26 -15.02 -18.76
N ARG A 74 -27.73 -13.80 -18.44
CA ARG A 74 -26.90 -12.66 -18.00
C ARG A 74 -26.17 -12.89 -16.66
N PHE A 75 -26.58 -13.90 -15.91
CA PHE A 75 -25.97 -14.31 -14.63
C PHE A 75 -25.05 -15.53 -14.76
N LEU A 76 -24.97 -16.16 -15.93
CA LEU A 76 -24.05 -17.26 -16.18
C LEU A 76 -22.67 -16.70 -16.55
N LEU A 77 -21.64 -17.09 -15.80
CA LEU A 77 -20.26 -16.77 -16.10
C LEU A 77 -19.77 -17.62 -17.27
N ASN A 78 -19.44 -17.01 -18.40
CA ASN A 78 -18.85 -17.72 -19.54
C ASN A 78 -17.32 -17.70 -19.48
N HIS A 79 -16.74 -16.65 -18.91
CA HIS A 79 -15.31 -16.54 -18.65
C HIS A 79 -15.00 -16.30 -17.17
N PRO A 80 -13.87 -16.82 -16.66
CA PRO A 80 -13.44 -16.59 -15.27
C PRO A 80 -13.16 -15.11 -14.95
N THR A 81 -13.09 -14.25 -15.97
CA THR A 81 -12.90 -12.79 -15.86
C THR A 81 -14.21 -11.99 -15.87
N ASP A 82 -15.33 -12.56 -16.34
CA ASP A 82 -16.66 -11.92 -16.34
C ASP A 82 -17.22 -11.59 -14.95
N PRO A 83 -17.02 -12.40 -13.88
CA PRO A 83 -17.68 -12.14 -12.61
C PRO A 83 -17.07 -11.00 -11.79
N ILE A 84 -15.86 -10.54 -12.09
CA ILE A 84 -15.09 -9.81 -11.06
C ILE A 84 -15.01 -8.29 -11.29
N GLY A 85 -15.32 -7.76 -12.47
CA GLY A 85 -15.06 -6.32 -12.73
C GLY A 85 -13.62 -5.91 -12.38
N LEU A 86 -12.70 -6.87 -12.35
CA LEU A 86 -11.28 -6.60 -12.12
C LEU A 86 -10.75 -6.12 -13.45
N SER A 87 -10.63 -4.80 -13.61
CA SER A 87 -9.67 -4.29 -14.58
C SER A 87 -8.33 -4.91 -14.18
N GLY A 88 -7.64 -5.62 -15.09
CA GLY A 88 -6.36 -6.28 -14.81
C GLY A 88 -5.21 -5.33 -14.45
N LEU A 89 -5.54 -4.09 -14.08
CA LEU A 89 -4.68 -3.01 -13.67
C LEU A 89 -4.32 -3.20 -12.19
N LEU A 90 -3.03 -3.38 -11.95
CA LEU A 90 -2.45 -3.32 -10.62
C LEU A 90 -2.45 -1.85 -10.17
N LEU A 91 -3.15 -1.55 -9.08
CA LEU A 91 -3.05 -0.25 -8.44
C LEU A 91 -2.01 -0.28 -7.33
N LEU A 92 -1.27 0.82 -7.25
CA LEU A 92 -0.58 1.18 -6.01
C LEU A 92 -1.64 1.37 -4.93
N PRO A 93 -1.44 0.82 -3.71
CA PRO A 93 -2.39 0.98 -2.63
C PRO A 93 -2.73 2.45 -2.42
N GLN A 94 -4.02 2.74 -2.22
CA GLN A 94 -4.60 4.09 -2.11
C GLN A 94 -3.94 4.96 -1.02
N SER A 95 -3.24 4.35 -0.06
CA SER A 95 -2.49 5.03 1.00
C SER A 95 -0.97 4.80 0.87
N PHE A 96 -0.34 5.40 -0.14
CA PHE A 96 1.12 5.44 -0.24
C PHE A 96 1.69 6.33 0.87
N GLY A 97 2.10 5.73 1.99
CA GLY A 97 2.80 6.41 3.08
C GLY A 97 2.07 6.50 4.42
N ALA A 98 0.77 6.17 4.50
CA ALA A 98 0.09 6.04 5.79
C ALA A 98 0.25 4.61 6.34
N ILE A 99 0.65 4.49 7.59
CA ILE A 99 0.67 3.22 8.32
C ILE A 99 -0.47 3.28 9.32
N TYR A 100 -1.32 2.27 9.35
CA TYR A 100 -2.45 2.23 10.27
C TYR A 100 -2.23 1.22 11.38
N LEU A 101 -2.84 1.48 12.54
CA LEU A 101 -2.90 0.51 13.63
C LEU A 101 -3.50 -0.81 13.14
N GLY A 102 -2.87 -1.93 13.47
CA GLY A 102 -3.29 -3.27 13.06
C GLY A 102 -2.75 -3.71 11.70
N GLU A 103 -2.07 -2.85 10.96
CA GLU A 103 -1.32 -3.28 9.76
C GLU A 103 0.00 -3.97 10.13
N THR A 104 0.49 -4.83 9.24
CA THR A 104 1.86 -5.33 9.30
C THR A 104 2.77 -4.37 8.54
N PHE A 105 3.66 -3.70 9.26
CA PHE A 105 4.78 -2.95 8.67
C PHE A 105 5.77 -3.95 8.08
N CYS A 106 5.93 -3.94 6.75
CA CYS A 106 6.91 -4.73 6.04
C CYS A 106 7.93 -3.79 5.39
N SER A 107 9.22 -4.02 5.62
CA SER A 107 10.28 -3.11 5.19
C SER A 107 11.47 -3.87 4.63
N TYR A 108 11.88 -3.46 3.44
CA TYR A 108 13.14 -3.86 2.82
C TYR A 108 14.26 -2.94 3.29
N ILE A 109 15.34 -3.53 3.77
CA ILE A 109 16.52 -2.82 4.27
C ILE A 109 17.73 -3.31 3.50
N SER A 110 18.45 -2.38 2.89
CA SER A 110 19.70 -2.63 2.18
C SER A 110 20.83 -1.90 2.89
N VAL A 111 21.89 -2.63 3.22
CA VAL A 111 23.13 -2.10 3.77
C VAL A 111 24.13 -2.02 2.64
N ASN A 112 24.42 -0.82 2.16
CA ASN A 112 25.25 -0.59 1.00
C ASN A 112 26.66 -0.20 1.44
N ASN A 113 27.68 -0.82 0.85
CA ASN A 113 29.06 -0.35 0.98
C ASN A 113 29.41 0.57 -0.19
N SER A 114 29.48 1.88 0.08
CA SER A 114 29.84 2.90 -0.91
C SER A 114 31.31 3.34 -0.82
N SER A 115 32.11 2.73 0.05
CA SER A 115 33.54 3.01 0.11
C SER A 115 34.30 2.30 -1.01
N THR A 116 35.57 2.67 -1.20
CA THR A 116 36.47 2.04 -2.19
C THR A 116 37.09 0.73 -1.70
N SER A 117 36.73 0.27 -0.50
CA SER A 117 37.37 -0.85 0.18
C SER A 117 36.35 -1.84 0.76
N GLU A 118 36.75 -3.09 0.97
CA GLU A 118 35.91 -4.09 1.59
C GLU A 118 35.75 -3.80 3.09
N VAL A 119 34.51 -3.93 3.59
CA VAL A 119 34.17 -3.79 5.01
C VAL A 119 33.94 -5.18 5.59
N ARG A 120 34.44 -5.46 6.79
CA ARG A 120 34.43 -6.81 7.42
C ARG A 120 33.72 -6.85 8.76
N ASP A 121 33.38 -8.06 9.19
CA ASP A 121 32.77 -8.36 10.50
C ASP A 121 31.52 -7.52 10.79
N VAL A 122 30.63 -7.42 9.80
CA VAL A 122 29.48 -6.51 9.85
C VAL A 122 28.38 -7.13 10.69
N THR A 123 28.15 -6.55 11.86
CA THR A 123 27.01 -6.87 12.73
C THR A 123 25.90 -5.85 12.52
N ILE A 124 24.75 -6.31 12.06
CA ILE A 124 23.55 -5.51 11.79
C ILE A 124 22.50 -5.78 12.86
N LYS A 125 21.88 -4.71 13.35
CA LYS A 125 20.74 -4.76 14.26
C LYS A 125 19.65 -3.81 13.79
N ALA A 126 18.42 -4.31 13.70
CA ALA A 126 17.23 -3.53 13.32
C ALA A 126 16.16 -3.63 14.41
N GLU A 127 15.60 -2.48 14.79
CA GLU A 127 14.69 -2.35 15.93
C GLU A 127 13.62 -1.33 15.63
N ILE A 128 12.41 -1.52 16.15
CA ILE A 128 11.40 -0.47 16.20
C ILE A 128 11.36 0.10 17.61
N GLN A 129 11.57 1.40 17.72
CA GLN A 129 11.37 2.16 18.94
C GLN A 129 10.03 2.87 18.86
N THR A 130 9.15 2.56 19.82
CA THR A 130 7.90 3.27 20.07
C THR A 130 8.06 4.14 21.32
N GLU A 131 7.00 4.86 21.71
CA GLU A 131 6.98 5.61 22.97
C GLU A 131 7.05 4.70 24.20
N ARG A 132 6.57 3.45 24.09
CA ARG A 132 6.44 2.52 25.21
C ARG A 132 7.58 1.53 25.31
N GLN A 133 8.11 1.09 24.17
CA GLN A 133 9.04 -0.03 24.13
C GLN A 133 9.97 0.00 22.92
N ARG A 134 10.98 -0.88 22.96
CA ARG A 134 11.93 -1.13 21.86
C ARG A 134 11.84 -2.59 21.47
N ILE A 135 11.40 -2.84 20.24
CA ILE A 135 11.14 -4.17 19.70
C ILE A 135 12.28 -4.53 18.76
N LEU A 136 12.98 -5.63 19.05
CA LEU A 136 14.06 -6.14 18.21
C LEU A 136 13.46 -6.92 17.02
N LEU A 137 13.79 -6.51 15.79
CA LEU A 137 13.33 -7.17 14.57
C LEU A 137 14.39 -8.10 13.97
N LEU A 138 15.65 -7.65 13.97
CA LEU A 138 16.78 -8.42 13.48
C LEU A 138 18.00 -8.17 14.36
N ASP A 139 18.74 -9.23 14.64
CA ASP A 139 20.06 -9.17 15.25
C ASP A 139 20.96 -10.25 14.64
N THR A 140 22.03 -9.81 13.99
CA THR A 140 23.03 -10.70 13.36
C THR A 140 24.28 -10.89 14.22
N SER A 141 24.28 -10.47 15.48
CA SER A 141 25.44 -10.62 16.39
C SER A 141 25.92 -12.06 16.57
N LYS A 142 25.02 -13.04 16.44
CA LYS A 142 25.35 -14.48 16.53
C LYS A 142 26.03 -15.03 15.27
N SER A 143 25.79 -14.39 14.13
CA SER A 143 26.33 -14.78 12.82
C SER A 143 26.58 -13.51 12.00
N PRO A 144 27.65 -12.75 12.32
CA PRO A 144 27.96 -11.52 11.62
C PRO A 144 28.18 -11.78 10.13
N VAL A 145 27.90 -10.78 9.30
CA VAL A 145 28.20 -10.83 7.87
C VAL A 145 29.71 -10.71 7.71
N GLU A 146 30.35 -11.76 7.17
CA GLU A 146 31.82 -11.86 7.07
C GLU A 146 32.43 -10.62 6.40
N SER A 147 31.91 -10.26 5.23
CA SER A 147 32.31 -9.04 4.55
C SER A 147 31.27 -8.51 3.57
N ILE A 148 31.32 -7.21 3.32
CA ILE A 148 30.58 -6.53 2.25
C ILE A 148 31.61 -5.88 1.33
N ARG A 149 31.75 -6.44 0.13
CA ARG A 149 32.67 -5.94 -0.90
C ARG A 149 32.35 -4.50 -1.29
N THR A 150 33.32 -3.81 -1.85
CA THR A 150 33.16 -2.49 -2.48
C THR A 150 32.01 -2.49 -3.48
N GLY A 151 31.05 -1.56 -3.34
CA GLY A 151 29.84 -1.50 -4.16
C GLY A 151 28.83 -2.62 -3.90
N GLY A 152 29.15 -3.55 -3.00
CA GLY A 152 28.28 -4.62 -2.55
C GLY A 152 27.19 -4.12 -1.61
N ARG A 153 26.24 -5.00 -1.34
CA ARG A 153 25.16 -4.75 -0.39
C ARG A 153 24.74 -6.02 0.34
N TYR A 154 24.15 -5.83 1.51
CA TYR A 154 23.48 -6.88 2.26
C TYR A 154 22.02 -6.49 2.46
N ASP A 155 21.11 -7.33 1.96
CA ASP A 155 19.69 -7.04 1.89
C ASP A 155 18.90 -7.99 2.77
N PHE A 156 17.90 -7.46 3.48
CA PHE A 156 16.97 -8.26 4.26
C PHE A 156 15.62 -7.56 4.39
N ILE A 157 14.59 -8.34 4.72
CA ILE A 157 13.24 -7.84 4.97
C ILE A 157 12.94 -8.02 6.46
N VAL A 158 12.30 -7.00 7.04
CA VAL A 158 11.76 -7.06 8.40
C VAL A 158 10.27 -6.86 8.38
N GLU A 159 9.56 -7.57 9.26
CA GLU A 159 8.12 -7.46 9.42
C GLU A 159 7.77 -7.19 10.88
N HIS A 160 6.77 -6.34 11.09
CA HIS A 160 6.30 -5.97 12.41
C HIS A 160 4.81 -5.65 12.41
N ASP A 161 4.04 -6.34 13.24
CA ASP A 161 2.63 -6.00 13.46
C ASP A 161 2.51 -4.74 14.32
N VAL A 162 1.92 -3.71 13.73
CA VAL A 162 1.80 -2.39 14.34
C VAL A 162 0.69 -2.40 15.38
N LYS A 163 1.09 -2.30 16.65
CA LYS A 163 0.18 -2.41 17.82
C LYS A 163 -0.02 -1.09 18.57
N GLU A 164 0.69 -0.04 18.17
CA GLU A 164 0.69 1.25 18.86
C GLU A 164 0.42 2.38 17.87
N LEU A 165 -0.29 3.42 18.34
CA LEU A 165 -0.52 4.64 17.57
C LEU A 165 0.63 5.64 17.79
N GLY A 166 0.80 6.58 16.87
CA GLY A 166 1.73 7.70 17.04
C GLY A 166 3.10 7.45 16.41
N ALA A 167 4.12 8.17 16.90
CA ALA A 167 5.44 8.18 16.28
C ALA A 167 6.21 6.89 16.57
N HIS A 168 6.72 6.28 15.52
CA HIS A 168 7.58 5.09 15.56
C HIS A 168 8.91 5.44 14.88
N THR A 169 10.00 4.85 15.36
CA THR A 169 11.33 5.00 14.76
C THR A 169 11.93 3.63 14.51
N LEU A 170 12.14 3.29 13.23
CA LEU A 170 12.98 2.16 12.86
C LEU A 170 14.44 2.58 13.04
N VAL A 171 15.14 1.91 13.95
CA VAL A 171 16.56 2.10 14.23
C VAL A 171 17.31 0.97 13.55
N CYS A 172 18.11 1.30 12.55
CA CYS A 172 19.04 0.39 11.91
C CYS A 172 20.45 0.75 12.36
N SER A 173 21.20 -0.23 12.83
CA SER A 173 22.58 -0.03 13.26
C SER A 173 23.50 -1.08 12.68
N ALA A 174 24.68 -0.64 12.25
CA ALA A 174 25.76 -1.49 11.78
C ALA A 174 27.00 -1.23 12.64
N LEU A 175 27.60 -2.30 13.12
CA LEU A 175 28.91 -2.30 13.74
C LEU A 175 29.84 -3.07 12.82
N TYR A 176 30.92 -2.44 12.35
CA TYR A 176 31.76 -3.01 11.30
C TYR A 176 33.22 -2.61 11.47
N ASN A 177 34.11 -3.36 10.84
CA ASN A 177 35.52 -3.03 10.72
C ASN A 177 35.78 -2.42 9.34
N ASP A 178 36.24 -1.16 9.33
CA ASP A 178 36.59 -0.46 8.09
C ASP A 178 37.93 -0.95 7.52
N ALA A 179 38.30 -0.45 6.35
CA ALA A 179 39.55 -0.83 5.68
C ALA A 179 40.82 -0.61 6.53
N ASP A 180 40.78 0.41 7.39
CA ASP A 180 41.86 0.76 8.31
C ASP A 180 41.94 -0.20 9.53
N GLY A 181 41.04 -1.16 9.64
CA GLY A 181 40.90 -2.06 10.81
C GLY A 181 40.14 -1.43 11.99
N GLU A 182 39.77 -0.16 11.88
CA GLU A 182 39.02 0.56 12.90
C GLU A 182 37.56 0.11 12.96
N ARG A 183 37.11 -0.19 14.19
CA ARG A 183 35.74 -0.61 14.44
C ARG A 183 34.82 0.60 14.54
N LYS A 184 33.91 0.74 13.58
CA LYS A 184 32.95 1.86 13.48
C LYS A 184 31.53 1.41 13.80
N TYR A 185 30.78 2.28 14.47
CA TYR A 185 29.37 2.11 14.76
C TYR A 185 28.56 3.15 13.99
N LEU A 186 27.59 2.70 13.19
CA LEU A 186 26.71 3.52 12.37
C LEU A 186 25.25 3.28 12.79
N PRO A 187 24.62 4.20 13.52
CA PRO A 187 23.18 4.21 13.72
C PRO A 187 22.48 5.10 12.68
N GLN A 188 21.35 4.65 12.15
CA GLN A 188 20.47 5.42 11.28
C GLN A 188 19.01 5.26 11.71
N PHE A 189 18.29 6.38 11.77
CA PHE A 189 16.95 6.46 12.33
C PHE A 189 15.93 6.84 11.25
N PHE A 190 14.91 6.02 11.09
CA PHE A 190 13.83 6.23 10.12
C PHE A 190 12.52 6.40 10.85
N LYS A 191 12.01 7.63 10.90
CA LYS A 191 10.79 7.98 11.62
C LYS A 191 9.56 7.81 10.72
N PHE A 192 8.51 7.23 11.27
CA PHE A 192 7.20 7.13 10.62
C PHE A 192 6.08 7.30 11.66
N VAL A 193 4.88 7.64 11.20
CA VAL A 193 3.73 7.85 12.08
C VAL A 193 2.65 6.82 11.78
N VAL A 194 2.12 6.23 12.84
CA VAL A 194 1.00 5.30 12.77
C VAL A 194 -0.29 6.04 13.09
N ALA A 195 -1.22 6.02 12.14
CA ALA A 195 -2.53 6.65 12.23
C ALA A 195 -3.63 5.65 12.65
N ASN A 196 -4.73 6.19 13.16
CA ASN A 196 -5.94 5.40 13.41
C ASN A 196 -6.67 5.13 12.08
N PRO A 197 -6.98 3.87 11.72
CA PRO A 197 -7.72 3.56 10.48
C PRO A 197 -9.15 4.10 10.47
N LEU A 198 -9.75 4.41 11.62
CA LEU A 198 -11.14 4.88 11.74
C LEU A 198 -11.22 6.18 12.54
N SER A 199 -11.50 7.30 11.86
CA SER A 199 -11.87 8.55 12.52
C SER A 199 -13.40 8.71 12.49
N VAL A 200 -14.07 8.28 13.56
CA VAL A 200 -15.53 8.43 13.68
C VAL A 200 -15.85 9.78 14.32
N ARG A 201 -16.49 10.68 13.56
CA ARG A 201 -16.95 11.99 14.06
C ARG A 201 -18.48 12.01 14.14
N THR A 202 -19.03 11.69 15.30
CA THR A 202 -20.47 11.75 15.51
C THR A 202 -20.89 13.16 15.92
N LYS A 203 -21.72 13.81 15.10
CA LYS A 203 -22.37 15.08 15.47
C LYS A 203 -23.73 14.76 16.09
N VAL A 204 -23.78 14.67 17.42
CA VAL A 204 -25.03 14.49 18.16
C VAL A 204 -25.77 15.83 18.17
N ARG A 205 -26.99 15.87 17.64
CA ARG A 205 -27.93 16.98 17.86
C ARG A 205 -28.99 16.51 18.85
N VAL A 206 -29.10 17.17 19.99
CA VAL A 206 -30.21 16.96 20.92
C VAL A 206 -31.45 17.57 20.28
N VAL A 207 -32.38 16.73 19.84
CA VAL A 207 -33.70 17.18 19.38
C VAL A 207 -34.55 17.43 20.63
N LYS A 208 -34.88 18.69 20.90
CA LYS A 208 -35.84 19.05 21.94
C LYS A 208 -37.22 18.54 21.50
N VAL A 209 -37.83 17.65 22.28
CA VAL A 209 -39.16 17.10 22.00
C VAL A 209 -40.16 18.25 21.93
N GLY A 210 -40.64 18.55 20.72
CA GLY A 210 -41.68 19.58 20.50
C GLY A 210 -41.62 20.37 19.19
N SER A 211 -40.65 20.17 18.28
CA SER A 211 -40.65 20.89 17.00
C SER A 211 -40.76 19.94 15.82
N ARG A 212 -41.80 20.17 15.00
CA ARG A 212 -42.07 19.46 13.74
C ARG A 212 -40.83 19.52 12.85
N ILE A 213 -40.44 18.37 12.31
CA ILE A 213 -39.36 18.26 11.34
C ILE A 213 -39.87 18.88 10.03
N SER A 214 -39.42 20.09 9.72
CA SER A 214 -39.46 20.60 8.35
C SER A 214 -38.14 20.24 7.70
N THR A 215 -38.18 19.29 6.76
CA THR A 215 -37.03 18.92 5.95
C THR A 215 -36.77 20.04 4.95
N SER A 216 -35.88 20.98 5.27
CA SER A 216 -35.36 21.90 4.27
C SER A 216 -34.15 21.27 3.57
N LEU A 217 -34.36 20.90 2.30
CA LEU A 217 -33.32 20.51 1.36
C LEU A 217 -32.45 21.76 1.10
N PHE A 218 -31.21 21.75 1.55
CA PHE A 218 -30.27 22.85 1.30
C PHE A 218 -29.54 22.58 -0.02
N ILE A 219 -29.95 23.26 -1.10
CA ILE A 219 -29.23 23.28 -2.38
C ILE A 219 -28.31 24.50 -2.37
N PRO A 220 -26.97 24.35 -2.46
CA PRO A 220 -26.08 25.49 -2.53
C PRO A 220 -26.19 26.17 -3.91
N PRO A 221 -26.19 27.51 -4.00
CA PRO A 221 -26.12 28.18 -5.28
C PRO A 221 -24.70 28.09 -5.85
N CYS A 222 -24.60 27.66 -7.11
CA CYS A 222 -23.40 27.82 -7.91
C CYS A 222 -23.21 29.30 -8.26
N HIS A 223 -22.00 29.81 -8.07
CA HIS A 223 -21.46 30.94 -8.80
C HIS A 223 -20.01 30.65 -9.17
#